data_AF-A0A4Q3VE03-F1
#
_entry.id   AF-A0A4Q3VE03-F1
#
_cell.length_a   1.000
_cell.length_b   1.000
_cell.length_c   1.000
_cell.angle_alpha   90.00
_cell.angle_beta   90.00
_cell.angle_gamma   90.00
#
_symmetry.space_group_name_H-M   'P 1'
#
loop_
_entity.id
_entity.type
_entity.pdbx_description
1 polymer ?
#
loop_
_entity_poly.entity_id
_entity_poly.type
_entity_poly.pdbx_seq_one_letter_code
_entity_poly.pdbx_strand_id
1 'polypeptide(L)'
;MASRAYWKGHLRLSLVTIGIELHSAIKSSATIPLHQIHKPSGKRIRYQKVAPGVGEVDTADIIKGFEVDKNEYVTLDDDELDAIKLESKRTIDLVQFVDHQEIDPRYFEKPYYVVPGADDVAHEGFAVIREALRKAGKVGLGQMATRGKDQM
;
A
#
# COMPACT_ATOMS: atom_id res chain seq x y z
N MET A 1 11.80 6.31 17.84
CA MET A 1 11.96 6.55 16.39
C MET A 1 10.56 6.67 15.80
N ALA A 2 10.27 7.79 15.12
CA ALA A 2 8.96 8.03 14.54
C ALA A 2 8.56 6.85 13.65
N SER A 3 7.41 6.23 13.91
CA SER A 3 6.89 5.17 13.04
C SER A 3 6.65 5.81 11.67
N ARG A 4 7.39 5.36 10.66
CA ARG A 4 7.12 5.76 9.29
C ARG A 4 5.72 5.24 8.95
N ALA A 5 4.85 6.11 8.44
CA ALA A 5 3.54 5.70 7.95
C ALA A 5 3.71 4.55 6.94
N TYR A 6 3.00 3.46 7.17
CA TYR A 6 2.96 2.33 6.24
C TYR A 6 2.25 2.72 4.95
N TRP A 7 1.16 3.48 5.08
CA TRP A 7 0.35 3.95 3.97
C TRP A 7 -0.23 5.32 4.29
N LYS A 8 -0.38 6.15 3.26
CA LYS A 8 -1.03 7.47 3.33
C LYS A 8 -2.09 7.55 2.24
N GLY A 9 -3.24 8.09 2.59
CA GLY A 9 -4.36 8.23 1.69
C GLY A 9 -5.50 8.99 2.34
N HIS A 10 -6.72 8.68 1.94
CA HIS A 10 -7.90 9.37 2.41
C HIS A 10 -8.91 8.37 3.00
N LEU A 11 -9.66 8.80 4.01
CA LEU A 11 -10.86 8.13 4.49
C LEU A 11 -12.06 8.89 3.91
N ARG A 12 -12.93 8.19 3.19
CA ARG A 12 -14.15 8.76 2.63
C ARG A 12 -15.37 8.21 3.34
N LEU A 13 -16.22 9.12 3.80
CA LEU A 13 -17.54 8.82 4.35
C LEU A 13 -18.57 9.60 3.54
N SER A 14 -19.27 8.91 2.65
CA SER A 14 -20.20 9.55 1.71
C SER A 14 -19.48 10.65 0.90
N LEU A 15 -19.81 11.93 1.15
CA LEU A 15 -19.21 13.09 0.46
C LEU A 15 -18.01 13.70 1.20
N VAL A 16 -17.73 13.27 2.43
CA VAL A 16 -16.64 13.81 3.24
C VAL A 16 -15.38 12.98 3.00
N THR A 17 -14.28 13.64 2.66
CA THR A 17 -12.97 13.02 2.44
C THR A 17 -11.95 13.67 3.35
N ILE A 18 -11.26 12.87 4.17
CA ILE A 18 -10.23 13.35 5.10
C ILE A 18 -8.91 12.63 4.86
N GLY A 19 -7.80 13.36 4.91
CA GLY A 19 -6.47 12.76 4.84
C GLY A 19 -6.21 11.89 6.07
N ILE A 20 -5.62 10.71 5.88
CA ILE A 20 -5.22 9.80 6.96
C ILE A 20 -3.89 9.10 6.68
N GLU A 21 -3.27 8.64 7.75
CA GLU A 21 -2.09 7.80 7.74
C GLU A 21 -2.35 6.50 8.50
N LEU A 22 -1.84 5.38 7.95
CA LEU A 22 -1.83 4.08 8.61
C LEU A 22 -0.44 3.80 9.17
N HIS A 23 -0.38 3.50 10.46
CA HIS A 23 0.84 3.12 11.17
C HIS A 23 0.68 1.69 11.69
N SER A 24 1.63 0.80 11.40
CA SER A 24 1.56 -0.58 11.89
C SER A 24 1.48 -0.60 13.42
N ALA A 25 0.45 -1.25 13.98
CA ALA A 25 0.28 -1.35 15.43
C ALA A 25 1.23 -2.39 16.03
N ILE A 26 1.76 -3.29 15.20
CA ILE A 26 2.77 -4.26 15.56
C ILE A 26 4.13 -3.84 14.99
N LYS A 27 5.19 -4.03 15.78
CA LYS A 27 6.56 -4.02 15.25
C LYS A 27 6.84 -5.43 14.75
N SER A 28 6.89 -5.62 13.43
CA SER A 28 7.56 -6.81 12.89
C SER A 28 8.97 -6.80 13.44
N SER A 29 9.33 -7.79 14.27
CA SER A 29 10.69 -7.97 14.77
C SER A 29 11.66 -7.74 13.62
N ALA A 30 12.61 -6.82 13.80
CA ALA A 30 13.56 -6.43 12.77
C ALA A 30 14.20 -7.68 12.17
N THR A 31 13.68 -8.12 11.02
CA THR A 31 14.28 -9.20 10.28
C THR A 31 15.62 -8.66 9.86
N ILE A 32 16.70 -9.22 10.42
CA ILE A 32 18.05 -8.80 10.10
C ILE A 32 18.21 -9.04 8.59
N PRO A 33 18.39 -7.99 7.77
CA PRO A 33 18.46 -8.17 6.33
C PRO A 33 19.72 -8.97 6.02
N LEU A 34 19.54 -10.20 5.53
CA LEU A 34 20.65 -11.02 5.09
C LEU A 34 21.09 -10.55 3.70
N HIS A 35 22.39 -10.31 3.55
CA HIS A 35 22.98 -10.03 2.25
C HIS A 35 23.49 -11.31 1.62
N GLN A 36 23.29 -11.47 0.30
CA GLN A 36 23.92 -12.55 -0.44
C GLN A 36 25.41 -12.26 -0.61
N ILE A 37 26.23 -13.21 -0.19
CA ILE A 37 27.70 -13.12 -0.23
C ILE A 37 28.22 -14.21 -1.16
N HIS A 38 29.10 -13.83 -2.09
CA HIS A 38 29.81 -14.80 -2.92
C HIS A 38 30.75 -15.62 -2.03
N LYS A 39 30.40 -16.89 -1.81
CA LYS A 39 31.05 -17.79 -0.84
C LYS A 39 32.58 -17.85 -0.94
N PRO A 40 33.19 -17.95 -2.14
CA PRO A 40 34.66 -17.98 -2.26
C PRO A 40 35.36 -16.64 -1.98
N SER A 41 34.76 -15.51 -2.34
CA SER A 41 35.43 -14.20 -2.24
C SER A 41 35.03 -13.37 -1.01
N GLY A 42 33.98 -13.76 -0.31
CA GLY A 42 33.41 -12.99 0.81
C GLY A 42 32.77 -11.66 0.39
N LYS A 43 32.69 -11.36 -0.91
CA LYS A 43 32.15 -10.09 -1.42
C LYS A 43 30.63 -10.15 -1.57
N ARG A 44 29.96 -9.03 -1.27
CA ARG A 44 28.50 -8.88 -1.46
C ARG A 44 28.13 -8.93 -2.94
N ILE A 45 27.09 -9.68 -3.27
CA ILE A 45 26.53 -9.73 -4.63
C ILE A 45 25.90 -8.36 -4.99
N ARG A 46 26.14 -7.92 -6.23
CA ARG A 46 25.47 -6.77 -6.85
C ARG A 46 24.71 -7.27 -8.08
N TYR A 47 23.52 -6.74 -8.31
CA TYR A 47 22.71 -7.05 -9.48
C TYR A 47 22.91 -5.97 -10.54
N GLN A 48 23.02 -6.40 -11.79
CA GLN A 48 23.05 -5.54 -12.97
C GLN A 48 21.93 -5.96 -13.91
N LYS A 49 21.28 -5.00 -14.54
CA LYS A 49 20.26 -5.26 -15.56
C LYS A 49 20.96 -5.32 -16.91
N VAL A 50 20.78 -6.42 -17.63
CA VAL A 50 21.50 -6.69 -18.87
C VAL A 50 20.50 -7.07 -19.96
N ALA A 51 20.57 -6.38 -21.10
CA ALA A 51 19.82 -6.73 -22.30
C ALA A 51 20.71 -7.56 -23.24
N PRO A 52 20.25 -8.71 -23.76
CA PRO A 52 21.00 -9.51 -24.71
C PRO A 52 21.46 -8.69 -25.92
N GLY A 53 22.74 -8.78 -26.28
CA GLY A 53 23.32 -8.06 -27.42
C GLY A 53 23.68 -6.58 -27.18
N VAL A 54 23.16 -5.96 -26.11
CA VAL A 54 23.45 -4.55 -25.76
C VAL A 54 24.39 -4.45 -24.56
N GLY A 55 24.25 -5.35 -23.58
CA GLY A 55 25.03 -5.32 -22.34
C GLY A 55 24.24 -4.69 -21.19
N GLU A 56 24.95 -4.06 -20.25
CA GLU A 56 24.34 -3.40 -19.09
C GLU A 56 23.50 -2.21 -19.53
N VAL A 57 22.29 -2.10 -18.99
CA VAL A 57 21.32 -1.06 -19.34
C VAL A 57 20.91 -0.25 -18.10
N ASP A 58 20.70 1.05 -18.28
CA ASP A 58 20.17 1.91 -17.22
C ASP A 58 18.70 1.58 -16.95
N THR A 59 18.22 1.91 -15.76
CA THR A 59 16.80 1.73 -15.44
C THR A 59 15.89 2.68 -16.22
N ALA A 60 16.40 3.85 -16.63
CA ALA A 60 15.65 4.81 -17.45
C ALA A 60 15.32 4.26 -18.85
N ASP A 61 16.14 3.33 -19.36
CA ASP A 61 15.97 2.75 -20.70
C ASP A 61 15.10 1.48 -20.69
N ILE A 62 14.49 1.13 -19.56
CA ILE A 62 13.70 -0.10 -19.40
C ILE A 62 12.21 0.24 -19.37
N ILE A 63 11.53 -0.15 -20.45
CA ILE A 63 10.07 -0.09 -20.57
C ILE A 63 9.43 -1.44 -20.22
N LYS A 64 8.13 -1.43 -19.92
CA LYS A 64 7.36 -2.66 -19.71
C LYS A 64 6.75 -3.11 -21.03
N GLY A 65 6.84 -4.40 -21.33
CA GLY A 65 6.18 -5.03 -22.46
C GLY A 65 5.31 -6.19 -22.01
N PHE A 66 4.22 -6.43 -22.71
CA PHE A 66 3.38 -7.62 -22.55
C PHE A 66 3.59 -8.54 -23.76
N GLU A 67 3.93 -9.80 -23.52
CA GLU A 67 4.15 -10.79 -24.59
C GLU A 67 2.80 -11.23 -25.16
N VAL A 68 2.56 -10.95 -26.44
CA VAL A 68 1.32 -11.33 -27.14
C VAL A 68 1.49 -12.60 -27.97
N ASP A 69 2.72 -12.85 -28.44
CA ASP A 69 3.15 -14.09 -29.07
C ASP A 69 4.65 -14.28 -28.79
N LYS A 70 5.21 -15.44 -29.14
CA LYS A 70 6.61 -15.79 -28.86
C LYS A 70 7.58 -14.73 -29.40
N ASN A 71 8.24 -14.02 -28.49
CA ASN A 71 9.14 -12.88 -28.76
C ASN A 71 8.45 -11.65 -29.40
N GLU A 72 7.13 -11.55 -29.36
CA GLU A 72 6.38 -10.37 -29.78
C GLU A 72 5.81 -9.66 -28.56
N TYR A 73 6.25 -8.42 -28.34
CA TYR A 73 5.90 -7.64 -27.16
C TYR A 73 5.16 -6.38 -27.55
N VAL A 74 4.00 -6.14 -26.94
CA VAL A 74 3.34 -4.84 -26.96
C VAL A 74 3.93 -4.01 -25.83
N THR A 75 4.52 -2.87 -26.15
CA THR A 75 5.05 -1.92 -25.17
C THR A 75 3.89 -1.22 -24.48
N LEU A 76 3.97 -1.12 -23.16
CA LEU A 76 3.01 -0.39 -22.33
C LEU A 76 3.75 0.78 -21.72
N ASP A 77 3.33 1.99 -22.09
CA ASP A 77 3.89 3.20 -21.48
C ASP A 77 3.45 3.30 -20.02
N ASP A 78 4.31 3.87 -19.17
CA ASP A 78 3.98 4.03 -17.75
C ASP A 78 2.72 4.91 -17.58
N ASP A 79 2.50 5.88 -18.47
CA ASP A 79 1.32 6.75 -18.49
C ASP A 79 0.03 5.99 -18.88
N GLU A 80 0.08 5.07 -19.85
CA GLU A 80 -1.05 4.21 -20.21
C GLU A 80 -1.36 3.23 -19.07
N LEU A 81 -0.31 2.68 -18.45
CA LEU A 81 -0.46 1.86 -17.27
C LEU A 81 -1.11 2.63 -16.14
N ASP A 82 -0.72 3.89 -15.91
CA ASP A 82 -1.29 4.84 -14.94
C ASP A 82 -2.75 5.20 -15.27
N ALA A 83 -3.11 5.43 -16.53
CA ALA A 83 -4.49 5.70 -16.94
C ALA A 83 -5.45 4.51 -16.70
N ILE A 84 -4.94 3.27 -16.79
CA ILE A 84 -5.70 2.06 -16.43
C ILE A 84 -5.79 1.88 -14.90
N LYS A 85 -4.96 2.58 -14.11
CA LYS A 85 -4.97 2.49 -12.65
C LYS A 85 -6.24 3.15 -12.12
N LEU A 86 -7.22 2.32 -11.77
CA LEU A 86 -8.42 2.69 -11.02
C LEU A 86 -8.15 3.81 -9.99
N GLU A 87 -8.89 4.92 -10.08
CA GLU A 87 -8.81 6.13 -9.24
C GLU A 87 -8.90 5.87 -7.71
N SER A 88 -9.35 4.68 -7.29
CA SER A 88 -9.59 4.32 -5.89
C SER A 88 -8.35 3.90 -5.09
N LYS A 89 -7.15 3.98 -5.66
CA LYS A 89 -5.92 3.38 -5.08
C LYS A 89 -5.46 3.94 -3.73
N ARG A 90 -5.99 5.08 -3.29
CA ARG A 90 -5.57 5.73 -2.04
C ARG A 90 -6.74 6.20 -1.17
N THR A 91 -7.88 5.53 -1.28
CA THR A 91 -9.06 5.85 -0.47
C THR A 91 -9.57 4.62 0.25
N ILE A 92 -9.86 4.77 1.54
CA ILE A 92 -10.65 3.83 2.33
C ILE A 92 -12.07 4.38 2.35
N ASP A 93 -12.98 3.66 1.72
CA ASP A 93 -14.40 3.98 1.65
C ASP A 93 -15.15 3.35 2.81
N LEU A 94 -15.63 4.16 3.76
CA LEU A 94 -16.51 3.69 4.83
C LEU A 94 -17.88 3.36 4.23
N VAL A 95 -18.19 2.07 4.16
CA VAL A 95 -19.40 1.54 3.52
C VAL A 95 -20.49 1.16 4.51
N GLN A 96 -20.12 0.78 5.73
CA GLN A 96 -21.08 0.28 6.72
C GLN A 96 -20.60 0.53 8.16
N PHE A 97 -21.55 0.59 9.09
CA PHE A 97 -21.29 0.64 10.52
C PHE A 97 -21.95 -0.56 11.19
N VAL A 98 -21.18 -1.33 11.96
CA VAL A 98 -21.62 -2.57 12.62
C VAL A 98 -21.26 -2.56 14.10
N ASP A 99 -21.86 -3.44 14.89
CA ASP A 99 -21.39 -3.72 16.23
C ASP A 99 -20.07 -4.49 16.17
N HIS A 100 -19.16 -4.22 17.12
CA HIS A 100 -17.87 -4.90 17.15
C HIS A 100 -18.01 -6.42 17.22
N GLN A 101 -19.05 -6.93 17.87
CA GLN A 101 -19.34 -8.36 18.03
C GLN A 101 -19.79 -9.05 16.74
N GLU A 102 -20.20 -8.29 15.72
CA GLU A 102 -20.60 -8.84 14.42
C GLU A 102 -19.38 -9.23 13.56
N ILE A 103 -18.17 -8.78 13.93
CA ILE A 103 -16.94 -9.10 13.22
C ILE A 103 -16.23 -10.24 13.95
N ASP A 104 -16.20 -11.42 13.33
CA ASP A 104 -15.44 -12.56 13.86
C ASP A 104 -13.93 -12.21 13.89
N PRO A 105 -13.26 -12.32 15.05
CA PRO A 105 -11.83 -11.99 15.18
C PRO A 105 -10.91 -12.74 14.21
N ARG A 106 -11.34 -13.87 13.64
CA ARG A 106 -10.58 -14.62 12.62
C ARG A 106 -10.36 -13.84 11.33
N TYR A 107 -11.16 -12.81 11.05
CA TYR A 107 -10.97 -11.93 9.91
C TYR A 107 -9.93 -10.81 10.15
N PHE A 108 -9.38 -10.69 11.36
CA PHE A 108 -8.34 -9.72 11.66
C PHE A 108 -6.95 -10.26 11.29
N GLU A 109 -6.30 -9.61 10.33
CA GLU A 109 -4.93 -9.94 9.93
C GLU A 109 -3.89 -9.07 10.66
N LYS A 110 -3.52 -7.93 10.07
CA LYS A 110 -2.50 -7.02 10.58
C LYS A 110 -3.17 -5.75 11.10
N PRO A 111 -3.06 -5.45 12.41
CA PRO A 111 -3.65 -4.25 12.96
C PRO A 111 -2.82 -3.01 12.58
N TYR A 112 -3.52 -1.95 12.19
CA TYR A 112 -2.97 -0.63 11.91
C TYR A 112 -3.67 0.41 12.77
N TYR A 113 -2.92 1.38 13.28
CA TYR A 113 -3.48 2.62 13.80
C TYR A 113 -3.81 3.56 12.64
N VAL A 114 -5.03 4.07 12.64
CA VAL A 114 -5.45 5.16 11.73
C VAL A 114 -5.26 6.48 12.45
N VAL A 115 -4.52 7.39 11.85
CA VAL A 115 -4.21 8.73 12.38
C VAL A 115 -4.64 9.76 11.34
N PRO A 116 -5.18 10.94 11.73
CA PRO A 116 -5.45 12.01 10.78
C PRO A 116 -4.18 12.46 10.05
N GLY A 117 -4.36 13.02 8.86
CA GLY A 117 -3.34 13.77 8.14
C GLY A 117 -2.85 14.99 8.93
N ALA A 118 -1.80 15.63 8.42
CA ALA A 118 -1.12 16.71 9.14
C ALA A 118 -1.90 18.05 9.14
N ASP A 119 -2.93 18.19 8.32
CA ASP A 119 -3.74 19.41 8.23
C ASP A 119 -4.88 19.44 9.27
N ASP A 120 -5.22 20.64 9.73
CA ASP A 120 -6.24 20.84 10.78
C ASP A 120 -7.63 20.31 10.36
N VAL A 121 -7.96 20.39 9.06
CA VAL A 121 -9.23 19.89 8.51
C VAL A 121 -9.33 18.38 8.67
N ALA A 122 -8.25 17.64 8.36
CA ALA A 122 -8.17 16.21 8.60
C ALA A 122 -8.29 15.86 10.09
N HIS A 123 -7.68 16.63 10.97
CA HIS A 123 -7.79 16.45 12.43
C HIS A 123 -9.23 16.59 12.93
N GLU A 124 -9.91 17.66 12.54
CA GLU A 124 -11.30 17.92 12.94
C GLU A 124 -12.25 16.86 12.37
N GLY A 125 -12.17 16.59 11.07
CA GLY A 125 -13.04 15.62 10.42
C GLY A 125 -12.84 14.20 10.97
N PHE A 126 -11.59 13.79 11.21
CA PHE A 126 -11.30 12.50 11.84
C PHE A 126 -11.85 12.42 13.26
N ALA A 127 -11.68 13.49 14.05
CA ALA A 127 -12.20 13.54 15.41
C ALA A 127 -13.73 13.39 15.42
N VAL A 128 -14.45 14.08 14.54
CA VAL A 128 -15.91 13.98 14.45
C VAL A 128 -16.36 12.54 14.17
N ILE A 129 -15.76 11.88 13.18
CA ILE A 129 -16.11 10.48 12.84
C ILE A 129 -15.79 9.54 14.01
N ARG A 130 -14.60 9.66 14.60
CA ARG A 130 -14.17 8.85 15.75
C ARG A 130 -15.12 9.01 16.94
N GLU A 131 -15.49 10.23 17.26
CA GLU A 131 -16.41 10.55 18.36
C GLU A 131 -17.82 10.04 18.10
N ALA A 132 -18.32 10.16 16.86
CA ALA A 132 -19.62 9.62 16.47
C ALA A 132 -19.66 8.09 16.63
N LEU A 133 -18.64 7.38 16.13
CA LEU A 133 -18.52 5.93 16.29
C LEU A 133 -18.46 5.51 17.75
N ARG A 134 -17.66 6.22 18.55
CA ARG A 134 -17.53 5.94 20.00
C ARG A 134 -18.85 6.13 20.73
N LYS A 135 -19.59 7.21 20.45
CA LYS A 135 -20.90 7.47 21.06
C LYS A 135 -21.95 6.44 20.63
N ALA A 136 -21.91 6.02 19.36
CA ALA A 136 -22.82 5.02 18.82
C ALA A 136 -22.47 3.59 19.25
N GLY A 137 -21.27 3.35 19.79
CA GLY A 137 -20.77 2.00 20.09
C GLY A 137 -20.51 1.16 18.84
N LYS A 138 -20.31 1.79 17.68
CA LYS A 138 -20.17 1.13 16.38
C LYS A 138 -18.73 1.13 15.88
N VAL A 139 -18.43 0.22 14.98
CA VAL A 139 -17.19 0.18 14.20
C VAL A 139 -17.50 0.43 12.72
N GLY A 140 -16.60 1.14 12.02
CA GLY A 140 -16.71 1.39 10.60
C GLY A 140 -16.05 0.31 9.76
N LEU A 141 -16.77 -0.25 8.79
CA LEU A 141 -16.24 -1.12 7.77
C LEU A 141 -15.84 -0.30 6.55
N GLY A 142 -14.57 -0.42 6.17
CA GLY A 142 -13.98 0.30 5.04
C GLY A 142 -13.57 -0.64 3.92
N GLN A 143 -13.76 -0.23 2.67
CA GLN A 143 -13.18 -0.91 1.50
C GLN A 143 -12.03 -0.09 0.94
N MET A 144 -10.97 -0.77 0.50
CA MET A 144 -9.80 -0.12 -0.10
C MET A 144 -9.27 -0.98 -1.22
N ALA A 145 -8.98 -0.35 -2.36
CA ALA A 145 -8.26 -1.00 -3.44
C ALA A 145 -6.77 -1.10 -3.08
N THR A 146 -6.32 -2.28 -2.66
CA THR A 146 -4.90 -2.55 -2.49
C THR A 146 -4.28 -3.00 -3.81
N ARG A 147 -3.01 -2.64 -4.06
CA ARG A 147 -2.27 -3.22 -5.18
C ARG A 147 -2.13 -4.71 -4.87
N GLY A 148 -2.73 -5.56 -5.69
CA GLY A 148 -2.51 -7.00 -5.70
C GLY A 148 -1.02 -7.29 -5.78
N LYS A 149 -0.41 -7.47 -4.61
CA LYS A 149 0.64 -8.45 -4.40
C LYS A 149 0.00 -9.44 -3.45
N ASP A 150 -0.47 -10.56 -4.02
CA ASP A 150 -0.60 -11.79 -3.26
C ASP A 150 0.63 -11.93 -2.37
N GLN A 151 0.42 -11.85 -1.08
CA GLN A 151 1.24 -12.57 -0.13
C GLN A 151 0.33 -13.66 0.40
N MET A 152 0.48 -14.85 -0.20
CA MET A 152 0.12 -16.09 0.45
C MET A 152 0.86 -16.22 1.78
#